data_AF-A0A2S2ND94-F1
#
_entry.id   AF-A0A2S2ND94-F1
#
_cell.length_a   1.000
_cell.length_b   1.000
_cell.length_c   1.000
_cell.angle_alpha   90.00
_cell.angle_beta   90.00
_cell.angle_gamma   90.00
#
_symmetry.space_group_name_H-M   'P 1'
#
loop_
_entity.id
_entity.type
_entity.pdbx_description
1 polymer ?
#
loop_
_entity_poly.entity_id
_entity_poly.type
_entity_poly.pdbx_seq_one_letter_code
_entity_poly.pdbx_strand_id
1 'polypeptide(L)'
;MNKERSKKLHVPYPTGPYATGCMELMTEYSEEGCFARVFYPTNIPSDQLDKYSDKWIPWVPNEVYMKEFANALHVPYFIFKYFPPIIGQAPYYIPTISDAPISDKEQSYPLVLFSHGYAATRFVCSNFCNTLASYGFIVAAIEHRSVILIIVKYY
;
A
#
# COMPACT_ATOMS: atom_id res chain seq x y z
N MET A 1 -17.75 -14.29 26.83
CA MET A 1 -17.54 -14.66 25.41
C MET A 1 -16.95 -13.47 24.69
N ASN A 2 -15.61 -13.35 24.67
CA ASN A 2 -14.92 -12.33 23.89
C ASN A 2 -15.01 -12.75 22.42
N LYS A 3 -15.71 -11.97 21.59
CA LYS A 3 -15.63 -12.14 20.14
C LYS A 3 -14.19 -11.88 19.74
N GLU A 4 -13.44 -12.94 19.41
CA GLU A 4 -12.22 -12.80 18.63
C GLU A 4 -12.59 -12.11 17.32
N ARG A 5 -12.41 -10.79 17.27
CA ARG A 5 -12.40 -10.06 16.00
C ARG A 5 -11.28 -10.69 15.21
N SER A 6 -11.63 -11.43 14.16
CA SER A 6 -10.70 -11.91 13.14
C SER A 6 -9.70 -10.79 12.83
N LYS A 7 -8.45 -10.96 13.26
CA LYS A 7 -7.38 -10.01 12.94
C LYS A 7 -7.24 -10.04 11.43
N LYS A 8 -7.48 -8.90 10.76
CA LYS A 8 -7.26 -8.77 9.32
C LYS A 8 -5.86 -9.29 9.00
N LEU A 9 -5.70 -10.14 7.99
CA LEU A 9 -4.37 -10.53 7.55
C LEU A 9 -3.67 -9.30 6.95
N HIS A 10 -2.42 -9.07 7.35
CA HIS A 10 -1.72 -7.84 6.98
C HIS A 10 -0.24 -8.11 6.72
N VAL A 11 0.39 -7.25 5.92
CA VAL A 11 1.86 -7.21 5.83
C VAL A 11 2.44 -6.77 7.20
N PRO A 12 3.73 -6.98 7.49
CA PRO A 12 4.30 -6.62 8.78
C PRO A 12 3.97 -5.19 9.23
N TYR A 13 3.91 -4.98 10.55
CA TYR A 13 3.76 -3.63 11.08
C TYR A 13 5.00 -2.79 10.77
N PRO A 14 4.81 -1.48 10.52
CA PRO A 14 5.94 -0.57 10.50
C PRO A 14 6.58 -0.49 11.90
N THR A 15 7.90 -0.31 11.94
CA THR A 15 8.70 -0.46 13.18
C THR A 15 9.10 0.87 13.83
N GLY A 16 8.81 2.00 13.21
CA GLY A 16 9.14 3.32 13.74
C GLY A 16 8.14 3.83 14.79
N PRO A 17 8.42 5.01 15.39
CA PRO A 17 7.60 5.57 16.46
C PRO A 17 6.24 6.14 16.00
N TYR A 18 6.09 6.44 14.70
CA TYR A 18 4.87 7.01 14.14
C TYR A 18 3.95 5.91 13.62
N ALA A 19 2.66 5.95 13.95
CA ALA A 19 1.66 5.31 13.11
C ALA A 19 1.61 6.07 11.78
N THR A 20 1.35 5.36 10.69
CA THR A 20 1.42 5.93 9.35
C THR A 20 0.05 6.17 8.76
N GLY A 21 -0.03 7.19 7.91
CA GLY A 21 -1.14 7.45 7.02
C GLY A 21 -0.76 7.06 5.60
N CYS A 22 -1.77 6.86 4.77
CA CYS A 22 -1.60 6.55 3.36
C CYS A 22 -2.67 7.27 2.53
N MET A 23 -2.27 7.81 1.38
CA MET A 23 -3.19 8.35 0.38
C MET A 23 -2.73 7.97 -1.03
N GLU A 24 -3.66 8.01 -1.98
CA GLU A 24 -3.38 7.87 -3.40
C GLU A 24 -3.39 9.27 -4.03
N LEU A 25 -2.29 9.65 -4.68
CA LEU A 25 -2.14 10.93 -5.35
C LEU A 25 -2.08 10.70 -6.86
N MET A 26 -3.05 11.26 -7.59
CA MET A 26 -3.05 11.32 -9.04
C MET A 26 -3.09 12.79 -9.46
N THR A 27 -2.08 13.25 -10.20
CA THR A 27 -1.98 14.67 -10.59
C THR A 27 -2.97 15.03 -11.69
N GLU A 28 -3.15 14.14 -12.66
CA GLU A 28 -4.10 14.28 -13.76
C GLU A 28 -4.45 12.93 -14.38
N TYR A 29 -5.58 12.93 -15.09
CA TYR A 29 -6.12 11.77 -15.80
C TYR A 29 -5.61 11.77 -17.25
N SER A 30 -4.29 11.77 -17.41
CA SER A 30 -3.60 11.83 -18.71
C SER A 30 -2.40 10.88 -18.74
N GLU A 31 -1.87 10.54 -19.92
CA GLU A 31 -0.65 9.74 -20.05
C GLU A 31 0.58 10.43 -19.41
N GLU A 32 0.57 11.76 -19.33
CA GLU A 32 1.60 12.59 -18.67
C GLU A 32 1.39 12.69 -17.15
N GLY A 33 0.26 12.20 -16.64
CA GLY A 33 -0.10 12.27 -15.22
C GLY A 33 0.68 11.30 -14.34
N CYS A 34 1.16 11.80 -13.21
CA CYS A 34 1.80 10.98 -12.18
C CYS A 34 0.75 10.33 -11.29
N PHE A 35 0.91 9.02 -11.03
CA PHE A 35 0.11 8.30 -10.04
C PHE A 35 1.04 7.71 -8.98
N ALA A 36 0.75 7.97 -7.70
CA ALA A 36 1.58 7.53 -6.60
C ALA A 36 0.77 7.13 -5.38
N ARG A 37 1.25 6.13 -4.63
CA ARG A 37 0.81 5.86 -3.27
C ARG A 37 1.77 6.55 -2.31
N VAL A 38 1.25 7.45 -1.48
CA VAL A 38 2.05 8.25 -0.56
C VAL A 38 1.83 7.77 0.87
N PHE A 39 2.91 7.37 1.53
CA PHE A 39 2.96 7.04 2.95
C PHE A 39 3.60 8.19 3.74
N TYR A 40 3.09 8.48 4.93
CA TYR A 40 3.55 9.60 5.75
C TYR A 40 3.32 9.35 7.25
N PRO A 41 4.09 9.99 8.15
CA PRO A 41 3.86 9.91 9.59
C PRO A 41 2.57 10.63 9.99
N THR A 42 1.91 10.13 11.03
CA THR A 42 0.75 10.77 11.68
C THR A 42 1.05 11.11 13.13
N ASN A 43 0.19 11.92 13.75
CA ASN A 43 0.32 12.22 15.19
C ASN A 43 0.01 11.03 16.11
N ILE A 44 -0.53 9.94 15.55
CA ILE A 44 -0.89 8.74 16.31
C ILE A 44 0.39 7.96 16.64
N PRO A 45 0.62 7.57 17.90
CA PRO A 45 1.71 6.67 18.27
C PRO A 45 1.58 5.28 17.60
N SER A 46 2.70 4.67 17.20
CA SER A 46 2.69 3.41 16.44
C SER A 46 2.02 2.23 17.17
N ASP A 47 2.10 2.19 18.50
CA ASP A 47 1.42 1.20 19.36
C ASP A 47 -0.12 1.30 19.34
N GLN A 48 -0.67 2.39 18.81
CA GLN A 48 -2.12 2.61 18.68
C GLN A 48 -2.66 2.31 17.28
N LEU A 49 -1.81 1.94 16.32
CA LEU A 49 -2.20 1.71 14.93
C LEU A 49 -3.30 0.64 14.78
N ASP A 50 -3.29 -0.38 15.63
CA ASP A 50 -4.28 -1.46 15.65
C ASP A 50 -5.71 -1.02 15.96
N LYS A 51 -5.85 0.07 16.72
CA LYS A 51 -7.16 0.66 17.04
C LYS A 51 -7.88 1.14 15.77
N TYR A 52 -7.14 1.39 14.70
CA TYR A 52 -7.62 1.88 13.41
C TYR A 52 -7.58 0.81 12.30
N SER A 53 -7.55 -0.47 12.68
CA SER A 53 -7.50 -1.60 11.73
C SER A 53 -8.70 -1.66 10.77
N ASP A 54 -9.83 -1.06 11.13
CA ASP A 54 -10.99 -0.87 10.24
C ASP A 54 -10.65 0.04 9.04
N LYS A 55 -9.77 1.04 9.24
CA LYS A 55 -9.33 2.02 8.24
C LYS A 55 -8.11 1.61 7.43
N TRP A 56 -7.58 0.42 7.66
CA TRP A 56 -6.47 -0.10 6.86
C TRP A 56 -6.88 -0.33 5.42
N ILE A 57 -5.97 0.02 4.51
CA ILE A 57 -6.17 -0.15 3.08
C ILE A 57 -5.77 -1.56 2.63
N PRO A 58 -6.42 -2.12 1.59
CA PRO A 58 -5.98 -3.35 0.98
C PRO A 58 -4.59 -3.16 0.35
N TRP A 59 -3.74 -4.17 0.47
CA TRP A 59 -2.41 -4.18 -0.17
C TRP A 59 -2.55 -4.05 -1.68
N VAL A 60 -3.42 -4.88 -2.27
CA VAL A 60 -3.80 -4.78 -3.68
C VAL A 60 -5.20 -4.13 -3.79
N PRO A 61 -5.33 -2.95 -4.40
CA PRO A 61 -6.60 -2.21 -4.40
C PRO A 61 -7.65 -2.79 -5.34
N ASN A 62 -7.25 -3.47 -6.43
CA ASN A 62 -8.17 -4.02 -7.43
C ASN A 62 -7.62 -5.33 -8.00
N GLU A 63 -8.51 -6.29 -8.27
CA GLU A 63 -8.14 -7.60 -8.82
C GLU A 63 -7.49 -7.53 -10.21
N VAL A 64 -7.73 -6.47 -11.00
CA VAL A 64 -7.09 -6.25 -12.31
C VAL A 64 -5.57 -6.26 -12.17
N TYR A 65 -5.02 -5.72 -11.09
CA TYR A 65 -3.58 -5.76 -10.85
C TYR A 65 -3.03 -7.18 -10.71
N MET A 66 -3.75 -8.08 -10.03
CA MET A 66 -3.33 -9.47 -9.92
C MET A 66 -3.51 -10.23 -11.23
N LYS A 67 -4.50 -9.87 -12.05
CA LYS A 67 -4.68 -10.46 -13.39
C LYS A 67 -3.52 -10.09 -14.30
N GLU A 68 -3.15 -8.81 -14.37
CA GLU A 68 -2.03 -8.37 -15.20
C GLU A 68 -0.69 -8.91 -14.70
N PHE A 69 -0.49 -8.97 -13.38
CA PHE A 69 0.69 -9.60 -12.80
C PHE A 69 0.79 -11.09 -13.18
N ALA A 70 -0.33 -11.82 -13.15
CA ALA A 70 -0.40 -13.21 -13.59
C ALA A 70 -0.08 -13.35 -15.10
N ASN A 71 -0.63 -12.46 -15.93
CA ASN A 71 -0.34 -12.41 -17.37
C ASN A 71 1.15 -12.16 -17.64
N ALA A 72 1.76 -11.21 -16.94
CA ALA A 72 3.18 -10.86 -17.07
C ALA A 72 4.12 -12.02 -16.67
N LEU A 73 3.70 -12.86 -15.71
CA LEU A 73 4.43 -14.07 -15.29
C LEU A 73 4.10 -15.31 -16.14
N HIS A 74 3.17 -15.22 -17.09
CA HIS A 74 2.63 -16.36 -17.84
C HIS A 74 2.05 -17.47 -16.93
N VAL A 75 1.47 -17.07 -15.79
CA VAL A 75 0.84 -17.97 -14.83
C VAL A 75 -0.68 -17.81 -14.91
N PRO A 76 -1.48 -18.89 -14.95
CA PRO A 76 -2.93 -18.79 -14.90
C PRO A 76 -3.44 -18.04 -13.65
N TYR A 77 -4.24 -16.98 -13.85
CA TYR A 77 -4.77 -16.13 -12.77
C TYR A 77 -5.50 -16.90 -11.65
N PHE A 78 -6.13 -18.05 -11.96
CA PHE A 78 -6.82 -18.86 -10.96
C PHE A 78 -5.89 -19.33 -9.83
N ILE A 79 -4.58 -19.46 -10.08
CA ILE A 79 -3.58 -19.79 -9.06
C ILE A 79 -3.56 -18.69 -8.00
N PHE A 80 -3.44 -17.42 -8.40
CA PHE A 80 -3.46 -16.29 -7.45
C PHE A 80 -4.81 -16.09 -6.77
N LYS A 81 -5.91 -16.52 -7.40
CA LYS A 81 -7.26 -16.36 -6.85
C LYS A 81 -7.61 -17.42 -5.81
N TYR A 82 -7.33 -18.69 -6.10
CA TYR A 82 -7.82 -19.81 -5.29
C TYR A 82 -6.74 -20.47 -4.43
N PHE A 83 -5.47 -20.36 -4.78
CA PHE A 83 -4.40 -20.99 -4.00
C PHE A 83 -4.13 -20.29 -2.65
N PRO A 84 -4.06 -18.94 -2.55
CA PRO A 84 -3.75 -18.29 -1.27
C PRO A 84 -4.71 -18.68 -0.13
N PRO A 85 -6.05 -18.68 -0.30
CA PRO A 85 -6.96 -19.08 0.77
C PRO A 85 -6.75 -20.52 1.26
N ILE A 86 -6.32 -21.42 0.38
CA ILE A 86 -6.05 -22.84 0.72
C ILE A 86 -4.87 -22.96 1.70
N ILE A 87 -3.88 -22.06 1.57
CA ILE A 87 -2.69 -22.03 2.45
C ILE A 87 -2.82 -20.97 3.56
N GLY A 88 -4.05 -20.51 3.86
CA GLY A 88 -4.31 -19.55 4.93
C GLY A 88 -3.86 -18.11 4.62
N GLN A 89 -3.59 -17.79 3.36
CA GLN A 89 -3.32 -16.44 2.90
C GLN A 89 -4.63 -15.83 2.35
N ALA A 90 -5.02 -14.65 2.81
CA ALA A 90 -6.22 -13.95 2.35
C ALA A 90 -5.84 -12.50 1.95
N PRO A 91 -6.77 -11.61 1.54
CA PRO A 91 -6.35 -10.29 1.08
C PRO A 91 -5.59 -9.58 2.20
N TYR A 92 -4.31 -9.33 1.93
CA TYR A 92 -3.44 -8.64 2.87
C TYR A 92 -3.82 -7.18 2.93
N TYR A 93 -3.86 -6.63 4.12
CA TYR A 93 -3.99 -5.20 4.38
C TYR A 93 -2.62 -4.62 4.68
N ILE A 94 -2.50 -3.31 4.49
CA ILE A 94 -1.34 -2.55 4.94
C ILE A 94 -1.70 -1.91 6.28
N PRO A 95 -0.93 -2.12 7.36
CA PRO A 95 -1.10 -1.40 8.62
C PRO A 95 -0.76 0.08 8.44
N THR A 96 -1.73 0.86 7.97
CA THR A 96 -1.65 2.30 7.71
C THR A 96 -3.07 2.84 7.64
N ILE A 97 -3.28 4.11 7.97
CA ILE A 97 -4.61 4.71 8.07
C ILE A 97 -4.91 5.49 6.78
N SER A 98 -5.96 5.10 6.05
CA SER A 98 -6.38 5.84 4.85
C SER A 98 -6.69 7.30 5.20
N ASP A 99 -6.09 8.22 4.45
CA ASP A 99 -6.36 9.66 4.48
C ASP A 99 -6.29 10.29 5.88
N ALA A 100 -5.39 9.77 6.72
CA ALA A 100 -5.11 10.37 8.02
C ALA A 100 -4.43 11.74 7.87
N PRO A 101 -4.60 12.66 8.83
CA PRO A 101 -3.81 13.88 8.85
C PRO A 101 -2.30 13.58 8.97
N ILE A 102 -1.50 14.28 8.16
CA ILE A 102 -0.04 14.27 8.28
C ILE A 102 0.34 14.83 9.66
N SER A 103 1.36 14.25 10.28
CA SER A 103 1.91 14.70 11.56
C SER A 103 2.37 16.15 11.49
N ASP A 104 2.08 16.93 12.53
CA ASP A 104 2.52 18.33 12.70
C ASP A 104 3.66 18.48 13.73
N LYS A 105 4.18 17.36 14.23
CA LYS A 105 5.30 17.32 15.19
C LYS A 105 6.60 17.91 14.65
N GLU A 106 6.79 17.86 13.33
CA GLU A 106 7.94 18.46 12.64
C GLU A 106 7.44 19.49 11.63
N GLN A 107 8.21 20.55 11.40
CA GLN A 107 7.88 21.56 10.39
C GLN A 107 7.93 20.99 8.96
N SER A 108 8.79 20.00 8.72
CA SER A 108 8.98 19.36 7.42
C SER A 108 9.54 17.94 7.59
N TYR A 109 9.23 17.06 6.65
CA TYR A 109 9.76 15.70 6.60
C TYR A 109 10.59 15.48 5.33
N PRO A 110 11.68 14.69 5.39
CA PRO A 110 12.40 14.26 4.20
C PRO A 110 11.49 13.45 3.26
N LEU A 111 11.60 13.72 1.96
CA LEU A 111 10.85 13.04 0.90
C LEU A 111 11.70 11.94 0.24
N VAL A 112 11.11 10.75 0.10
CA VAL A 112 11.66 9.63 -0.67
C VAL A 112 10.74 9.34 -1.84
N LEU A 113 11.29 9.37 -3.06
CA LEU A 113 10.61 8.87 -4.26
C LEU A 113 11.01 7.41 -4.46
N PHE A 114 10.04 6.51 -4.41
CA PHE A 114 10.26 5.08 -4.60
C PHE A 114 9.80 4.66 -6.00
N SER A 115 10.70 4.01 -6.72
CA SER A 115 10.48 3.44 -8.05
C SER A 115 10.44 1.92 -7.95
N HIS A 116 9.34 1.30 -8.37
CA HIS A 116 9.22 -0.15 -8.37
C HIS A 116 9.99 -0.79 -9.54
N GLY A 117 10.31 -2.08 -9.40
CA GLY A 117 10.97 -2.86 -10.45
C GLY A 117 10.08 -3.15 -11.66
N TYR A 118 10.68 -3.81 -12.66
CA TYR A 118 9.97 -4.30 -13.85
C TYR A 118 8.80 -5.21 -13.46
N ALA A 119 7.67 -5.08 -14.17
CA ALA A 119 6.43 -5.83 -13.95
C ALA A 119 5.84 -5.74 -12.51
N ALA A 120 6.29 -4.77 -11.71
CA ALA A 120 5.73 -4.46 -10.40
C ALA A 120 4.80 -3.23 -10.47
N THR A 121 4.26 -2.85 -9.31
CA THR A 121 3.33 -1.73 -9.13
C THR A 121 3.71 -0.95 -7.88
N ARG A 122 3.11 0.22 -7.66
CA ARG A 122 3.36 1.08 -6.49
C ARG A 122 3.13 0.41 -5.14
N PHE A 123 2.32 -0.66 -5.09
CA PHE A 123 1.99 -1.32 -3.83
C PHE A 123 2.91 -2.50 -3.48
N VAL A 124 3.73 -3.02 -4.40
CA VAL A 124 4.58 -4.21 -4.14
C VAL A 124 5.50 -3.99 -2.93
N CYS A 125 6.09 -2.80 -2.81
CA CYS A 125 7.00 -2.46 -1.72
C CYS A 125 6.32 -1.67 -0.58
N SER A 126 5.00 -1.85 -0.39
CA SER A 126 4.23 -1.12 0.63
C SER A 126 4.82 -1.28 2.03
N ASN A 127 5.26 -2.47 2.44
CA ASN A 127 5.84 -2.66 3.77
C ASN A 127 7.09 -1.79 3.99
N PHE A 128 7.97 -1.74 2.98
CA PHE A 128 9.19 -0.93 3.03
C PHE A 128 8.88 0.57 3.08
N CYS A 129 8.01 1.05 2.18
CA CYS A 129 7.61 2.46 2.14
C CYS A 129 6.89 2.88 3.43
N ASN A 130 6.01 2.03 3.94
CA ASN A 130 5.30 2.24 5.19
C ASN A 130 6.27 2.27 6.39
N THR A 131 7.27 1.41 6.40
CA THR A 131 8.28 1.38 7.46
C THR A 131 9.11 2.67 7.46
N LEU A 132 9.58 3.12 6.31
CA LEU A 132 10.27 4.41 6.20
C LEU A 132 9.39 5.57 6.68
N ALA A 133 8.11 5.59 6.31
CA ALA A 133 7.20 6.62 6.77
C ALA A 133 7.04 6.65 8.30
N SER A 134 7.04 5.47 8.94
CA SER A 134 6.99 5.37 10.40
C SER A 134 8.23 5.89 11.11
N TYR A 135 9.35 6.10 10.40
CA TYR A 135 10.56 6.75 10.90
C TYR A 135 10.60 8.25 10.61
N GLY A 136 9.51 8.83 10.09
CA GLY A 136 9.42 10.28 9.83
C GLY A 136 9.83 10.67 8.42
N PHE A 137 9.60 9.81 7.42
CA PHE A 137 9.74 10.17 6.00
C PHE A 137 8.37 10.34 5.34
N ILE A 138 8.28 11.20 4.34
CA ILE A 138 7.21 11.10 3.34
C ILE A 138 7.74 10.21 2.22
N VAL A 139 7.01 9.16 1.86
CA VAL A 139 7.43 8.21 0.82
C VAL A 139 6.38 8.15 -0.27
N ALA A 140 6.71 8.60 -1.48
CA ALA A 140 5.85 8.48 -2.64
C ALA A 140 6.31 7.31 -3.52
N ALA A 141 5.55 6.21 -3.49
CA ALA A 141 5.74 5.08 -4.39
C ALA A 141 5.05 5.37 -5.73
N ILE A 142 5.84 5.62 -6.76
CA ILE A 142 5.36 6.02 -8.09
C ILE A 142 4.90 4.79 -8.86
N GLU A 143 3.73 4.87 -9.50
CA GLU A 143 3.26 3.93 -10.50
C GLU A 143 3.77 4.37 -11.88
N HIS A 144 4.61 3.55 -12.49
CA HIS A 144 5.04 3.80 -13.87
C HIS A 144 3.94 3.39 -14.84
N ARG A 145 3.48 4.31 -15.69
CA ARG A 145 2.58 4.00 -16.82
C ARG A 145 3.36 3.35 -17.98
N SER A 146 3.95 2.18 -17.74
CA SER A 146 4.62 1.40 -18.79
C SER A 146 3.63 0.47 -19.50
N VAL A 147 3.91 0.15 -20.77
CA VAL A 147 3.08 -0.67 -21.67
C VAL A 147 2.76 -2.06 -21.10
N ILE A 148 3.50 -2.50 -20.07
CA ILE A 148 3.48 -3.88 -19.57
C ILE A 148 2.47 -4.08 -18.42
N LEU A 149 2.09 -3.03 -17.70
CA LEU A 149 0.96 -3.05 -16.76
C LEU A 149 0.05 -1.85 -17.04
N ILE A 150 -0.79 -1.99 -18.06
CA ILE A 150 -1.77 -0.97 -18.44
C ILE A 150 -2.97 -1.07 -17.49
N ILE A 151 -2.81 -0.59 -16.26
CA ILE A 151 -3.91 -0.55 -15.28
C ILE A 151 -4.41 0.87 -15.09
N VAL A 152 -3.56 1.85 -15.39
CA VAL A 152 -3.91 3.27 -15.37
C VAL A 152 -4.70 3.71 -16.62
N LYS A 153 -5.16 2.79 -17.47
CA LYS A 153 -6.19 3.09 -18.50
C LYS A 153 -7.62 2.89 -18.02
N TYR A 154 -7.80 2.25 -16.86
CA TYR A 154 -9.13 1.99 -16.28
C TYR A 154 -9.47 2.95 -15.13
N TYR A 155 -8.55 3.87 -14.84
CA TYR A 155 -8.67 5.05 -13.98
C TYR A 155 -7.97 6.19 -14.71
#